data_AF-A0A7V9CNE5-F1
#
_entry.id   AF-A0A7V9CNE5-F1
#
_cell.length_a   1.000
_cell.length_b   1.000
_cell.length_c   1.000
_cell.angle_alpha   90.00
_cell.angle_beta   90.00
_cell.angle_gamma   90.00
#
_symmetry.space_group_name_H-M   'P 1'
#
loop_
_entity.id
_entity.type
_entity.pdbx_description
1 polymer ?
#
loop_
_entity_poly.entity_id
_entity_poly.type
_entity_poly.pdbx_seq_one_letter_code
_entity_poly.pdbx_strand_id
1 'polypeptide(L)'
;MSLGVSRDVNRIEAFSDVVFGFALTLLVVSLEVPRTFADMVQSVRAMPAFAASFAILLLIWQEHHNFFRRYGVHDGVSIWINGLLLFVVLFYVYPLKFLMTMLIGPDGIFFGRRPAGVELAQVPWLMVMYGAGFALLFLLLAALHWRALSCLRRSDESAARLRALRVSLGACLVYVAVAAISILLALAGPTRWAVPASGFVYAFIGVAHYLYHAVLTPRLFPVAPTAP
;
A
#
# COMPACT_ATOMS: atom_id res chain seq x y z
N MET A 1 -19.49 27.12 -17.48
CA MET A 1 -18.77 25.85 -17.76
C MET A 1 -18.06 25.27 -16.51
N SER A 2 -18.62 25.45 -15.30
CA SER A 2 -18.03 24.95 -14.03
C SER A 2 -18.71 23.67 -13.51
N LEU A 3 -19.95 23.41 -13.92
CA LEU A 3 -20.75 22.27 -13.42
C LEU A 3 -20.35 20.88 -13.98
N GLY A 4 -19.60 20.83 -15.08
CA GLY A 4 -19.17 19.55 -15.70
C GLY A 4 -17.99 18.91 -14.98
N VAL A 5 -16.96 19.71 -14.66
CA VAL A 5 -15.73 19.23 -14.03
C VAL A 5 -16.00 18.68 -12.63
N SER A 6 -16.81 19.36 -11.82
CA SER A 6 -17.18 18.88 -10.47
C SER A 6 -18.00 17.58 -10.48
N ARG A 7 -18.78 17.33 -11.54
CA ARG A 7 -19.54 16.07 -11.68
C ARG A 7 -18.61 14.89 -12.00
N ASP A 8 -17.66 15.08 -12.91
CA ASP A 8 -16.76 13.99 -13.31
C ASP A 8 -15.73 13.66 -12.22
N VAL A 9 -15.29 14.65 -11.44
CA VAL A 9 -14.49 14.47 -10.19
C VAL A 9 -15.19 13.47 -9.27
N ASN A 10 -16.47 13.71 -8.99
CA ASN A 10 -17.26 12.89 -8.08
C ASN A 10 -17.45 11.45 -8.60
N ARG A 11 -17.37 11.21 -9.92
CA ARG A 11 -17.60 9.88 -10.51
C ARG A 11 -16.40 8.95 -10.39
N ILE A 12 -15.18 9.46 -10.58
CA ILE A 12 -13.95 8.64 -10.46
C ILE A 12 -13.73 8.27 -8.99
N GLU A 13 -13.93 9.23 -8.09
CA GLU A 13 -13.86 9.00 -6.65
C GLU A 13 -14.94 7.99 -6.23
N ALA A 14 -16.20 8.19 -6.62
CA ALA A 14 -17.28 7.25 -6.32
C ALA A 14 -17.02 5.84 -6.88
N PHE A 15 -16.48 5.73 -8.11
CA PHE A 15 -16.10 4.43 -8.67
C PHE A 15 -15.00 3.76 -7.84
N SER A 16 -13.99 4.52 -7.43
CA SER A 16 -12.89 4.00 -6.61
C SER A 16 -13.39 3.55 -5.23
N ASP A 17 -14.24 4.34 -4.58
CA ASP A 17 -14.85 4.01 -3.30
C ASP A 17 -15.69 2.73 -3.38
N VAL A 18 -16.46 2.55 -4.46
CA VAL A 18 -17.21 1.30 -4.71
C VAL A 18 -16.25 0.11 -4.85
N VAL A 19 -15.15 0.24 -5.58
CA VAL A 19 -14.16 -0.84 -5.73
C VAL A 19 -13.47 -1.18 -4.40
N PHE A 20 -13.11 -0.18 -3.59
CA PHE A 20 -12.58 -0.44 -2.25
C PHE A 20 -13.62 -1.09 -1.34
N GLY A 21 -14.88 -0.68 -1.41
CA GLY A 21 -16.00 -1.36 -0.75
C GLY A 21 -16.09 -2.84 -1.13
N PHE A 22 -15.97 -3.16 -2.42
CA PHE A 22 -15.91 -4.54 -2.90
C PHE A 22 -14.67 -5.29 -2.41
N ALA A 23 -13.49 -4.66 -2.36
CA ALA A 23 -12.29 -5.28 -1.80
C ALA A 23 -12.49 -5.67 -0.32
N LEU A 24 -13.10 -4.78 0.47
CA LEU A 24 -13.42 -5.06 1.88
C LEU A 24 -14.49 -6.16 2.02
N THR A 25 -15.51 -6.21 1.17
CA THR A 25 -16.51 -7.29 1.21
C THR A 25 -15.92 -8.62 0.74
N LEU A 26 -15.06 -8.65 -0.27
CA LEU A 26 -14.34 -9.86 -0.69
C LEU A 26 -13.44 -10.39 0.44
N LEU A 27 -12.83 -9.50 1.22
CA LEU A 27 -12.10 -9.88 2.42
C LEU A 27 -13.02 -10.57 3.45
N VAL A 28 -14.23 -10.05 3.67
CA VAL A 28 -15.22 -10.69 4.57
C VAL A 28 -15.71 -12.02 3.99
N VAL A 29 -16.06 -12.07 2.71
CA VAL A 29 -16.55 -13.27 2.02
C VAL A 29 -15.52 -14.39 2.02
N SER A 30 -14.24 -14.06 2.13
CA SER A 30 -13.18 -15.06 2.28
C SER A 30 -13.19 -15.78 3.63
N LEU A 31 -13.99 -15.34 4.61
CA LEU A 31 -14.18 -16.04 5.89
C LEU A 31 -15.13 -17.22 5.70
N GLU A 32 -14.69 -18.40 6.13
CA GLU A 32 -15.53 -19.59 6.09
C GLU A 32 -16.64 -19.50 7.13
N VAL A 33 -17.86 -19.87 6.73
CA VAL A 33 -18.99 -19.97 7.66
C VAL A 33 -18.77 -21.20 8.54
N PRO A 34 -18.60 -21.04 9.87
CA PRO A 34 -18.30 -22.15 10.76
C PRO A 34 -19.48 -23.12 10.83
N ARG A 35 -19.21 -24.43 10.75
CA ARG A 35 -20.24 -25.48 10.81
C ARG A 35 -20.31 -26.15 12.18
N THR A 36 -19.24 -26.02 12.97
CA THR A 36 -19.14 -26.53 14.33
C THR A 36 -18.69 -25.44 15.30
N PHE A 37 -18.85 -25.69 16.61
CA PHE A 37 -18.32 -24.80 17.64
C PHE A 37 -16.79 -24.67 17.57
N ALA A 38 -16.09 -25.74 17.21
CA ALA A 38 -14.63 -25.72 17.01
C ALA A 38 -14.25 -24.78 15.86
N ASP A 39 -14.97 -24.83 14.74
CA ASP A 39 -14.77 -23.91 13.61
C ASP A 39 -15.02 -22.46 14.03
N MET A 40 -16.07 -22.22 14.82
CA MET A 40 -16.39 -20.88 15.32
C MET A 40 -15.24 -20.31 16.19
N VAL A 41 -14.70 -21.11 17.11
CA VAL A 41 -13.55 -20.71 17.93
C VAL A 41 -12.34 -20.43 17.06
N GLN A 42 -12.09 -21.23 16.02
CA GLN A 42 -11.00 -21.01 15.08
C GLN A 42 -11.19 -19.69 14.30
N SER A 43 -12.41 -19.39 13.84
CA SER A 43 -12.73 -18.13 13.17
C SER A 43 -12.49 -16.91 14.06
N VAL A 44 -12.86 -16.99 15.35
CA VAL A 44 -12.57 -15.91 16.32
C VAL A 44 -11.07 -15.73 16.52
N ARG A 45 -10.29 -16.83 16.60
CA ARG A 45 -8.83 -16.75 16.71
C ARG A 45 -8.14 -16.21 15.46
N ALA A 46 -8.76 -16.35 14.28
CA ALA A 46 -8.28 -15.76 13.04
C ALA A 46 -8.64 -14.26 12.88
N MET A 47 -9.49 -13.71 13.76
CA MET A 47 -9.93 -12.33 13.71
C MET A 47 -8.79 -11.29 13.66
N PRO A 48 -7.67 -11.43 14.40
CA PRO A 48 -6.58 -10.45 14.33
C PRO A 48 -5.95 -10.34 12.94
N ALA A 49 -5.76 -11.47 12.24
CA ALA A 49 -5.25 -11.49 10.86
C ALA A 49 -6.23 -10.83 9.89
N PHE A 50 -7.53 -11.09 10.06
CA PHE A 50 -8.58 -10.41 9.30
C PHE A 50 -8.58 -8.90 9.56
N ALA A 51 -8.55 -8.47 10.82
CA ALA A 51 -8.54 -7.07 11.21
C ALA A 51 -7.30 -6.32 10.69
N ALA A 52 -6.12 -6.96 10.73
CA ALA A 52 -4.90 -6.39 10.15
C ALA A 52 -5.00 -6.23 8.63
N SER A 53 -5.55 -7.23 7.93
CA SER A 53 -5.78 -7.15 6.48
C SER A 53 -6.75 -6.02 6.13
N PHE A 54 -7.85 -5.92 6.88
CA PHE A 54 -8.84 -4.85 6.74
C PHE A 54 -8.21 -3.47 6.98
N ALA A 55 -7.44 -3.32 8.05
CA ALA A 55 -6.77 -2.06 8.37
C ALA A 55 -5.79 -1.63 7.27
N ILE A 56 -5.03 -2.57 6.68
CA ILE A 56 -4.13 -2.27 5.56
C ILE A 56 -4.91 -1.79 4.33
N LEU A 57 -6.00 -2.46 3.95
CA LEU A 57 -6.85 -2.03 2.84
C LEU A 57 -7.47 -0.64 3.10
N LEU A 58 -7.89 -0.37 4.34
CA LEU A 58 -8.43 0.92 4.75
C LEU A 58 -7.37 2.03 4.68
N LEU A 59 -6.12 1.75 5.08
CA LEU A 59 -5.02 2.70 4.95
C LEU A 59 -4.71 3.02 3.48
N ILE A 60 -4.72 2.01 2.61
CA ILE A 60 -4.54 2.23 1.16
C ILE A 60 -5.67 3.09 0.59
N TRP A 61 -6.92 2.82 0.98
CA TRP A 61 -8.07 3.65 0.61
C TRP A 61 -7.92 5.08 1.14
N GLN A 62 -7.48 5.26 2.37
CA GLN A 62 -7.30 6.59 2.97
C GLN A 62 -6.24 7.40 2.23
N GLU A 63 -5.10 6.79 1.86
CA GLU A 63 -4.07 7.46 1.06
C GLU A 63 -4.58 7.85 -0.34
N HIS A 64 -5.32 6.95 -0.99
CA HIS A 64 -5.98 7.22 -2.26
C HIS A 64 -6.99 8.37 -2.15
N HIS A 65 -7.88 8.32 -1.16
CA HIS A 65 -8.88 9.34 -0.90
C HIS A 65 -8.23 10.71 -0.64
N ASN A 66 -7.19 10.75 0.19
CA ASN A 66 -6.43 11.96 0.49
C ASN A 66 -5.78 12.56 -0.78
N PHE A 67 -5.24 11.71 -1.66
CA PHE A 67 -4.65 12.16 -2.92
C PHE A 67 -5.69 12.86 -3.82
N PHE A 68 -6.82 12.21 -4.08
CA PHE A 68 -7.86 12.76 -4.96
C PHE A 68 -8.49 14.02 -4.38
N ARG A 69 -8.79 14.03 -3.08
CA ARG A 69 -9.29 15.20 -2.35
C ARG A 69 -8.35 16.41 -2.39
N ARG A 70 -7.03 16.18 -2.32
CA ARG A 70 -6.04 17.26 -2.20
C ARG A 70 -5.62 17.84 -3.55
N TYR A 71 -5.55 17.02 -4.58
CA TYR A 71 -4.98 17.42 -5.87
C TYR A 71 -5.99 17.53 -7.01
N GLY A 72 -7.11 16.80 -6.96
CA GLY A 72 -8.21 16.92 -7.93
C GLY A 72 -7.75 16.80 -9.39
N VAL A 73 -6.79 15.91 -9.67
CA VAL A 73 -6.23 15.74 -11.02
C VAL A 73 -7.00 14.63 -11.74
N HIS A 74 -7.73 15.01 -12.79
CA HIS A 74 -8.67 14.13 -13.52
C HIS A 74 -8.42 14.18 -15.02
N ASP A 75 -7.27 13.70 -15.46
CA ASP A 75 -6.95 13.53 -16.87
C ASP A 75 -6.96 12.04 -17.26
N GLY A 76 -7.03 11.76 -18.56
CA GLY A 76 -7.13 10.38 -19.07
C GLY A 76 -6.00 9.45 -18.56
N VAL A 77 -4.79 9.97 -18.36
CA VAL A 77 -3.68 9.17 -17.82
C VAL A 77 -3.91 8.83 -16.36
N SER A 78 -4.37 9.77 -15.54
CA SER A 78 -4.70 9.53 -14.13
C SER A 78 -5.82 8.49 -13.98
N ILE A 79 -6.79 8.46 -14.90
CA ILE A 79 -7.85 7.44 -14.92
C ILE A 79 -7.26 6.04 -15.12
N TRP A 80 -6.35 5.87 -16.08
CA TRP A 80 -5.71 4.57 -16.34
C TRP A 80 -4.81 4.11 -15.19
N ILE A 81 -3.99 5.01 -14.63
CA ILE A 81 -3.15 4.69 -13.47
C ILE A 81 -4.04 4.30 -12.28
N ASN A 82 -5.12 5.05 -12.03
CA ASN A 82 -6.08 4.73 -10.99
C ASN A 82 -6.75 3.37 -11.23
N GLY A 83 -7.20 3.09 -12.46
CA GLY A 83 -7.78 1.79 -12.82
C GLY A 83 -6.82 0.63 -12.55
N LEU A 84 -5.54 0.79 -12.89
CA LEU A 84 -4.51 -0.21 -12.61
C LEU A 84 -4.24 -0.36 -11.10
N LEU A 85 -4.22 0.74 -10.33
CA LEU A 85 -4.11 0.70 -8.88
C LEU A 85 -5.26 -0.10 -8.26
N LEU A 86 -6.50 0.18 -8.66
CA LEU A 86 -7.70 -0.52 -8.20
C LEU A 86 -7.68 -2.00 -8.57
N PHE A 87 -7.23 -2.34 -9.78
CA PHE A 87 -7.03 -3.73 -10.20
C PHE A 87 -6.04 -4.46 -9.29
N VAL A 88 -4.89 -3.84 -8.98
CA VAL A 88 -3.90 -4.41 -8.06
C VAL A 88 -4.49 -4.59 -6.67
N VAL A 89 -5.22 -3.60 -6.14
CA VAL A 89 -5.88 -3.71 -4.82
C VAL A 89 -6.82 -4.91 -4.77
N LEU A 90 -7.70 -5.08 -5.78
CA LEU A 90 -8.62 -6.22 -5.85
C LEU A 90 -7.89 -7.56 -5.89
N PHE A 91 -6.84 -7.66 -6.71
CA PHE A 91 -6.03 -8.88 -6.78
C PHE A 91 -5.34 -9.20 -5.45
N TYR A 92 -4.92 -8.19 -4.70
CA TYR A 92 -4.17 -8.33 -3.45
C TYR A 92 -5.04 -8.65 -2.23
N VAL A 93 -6.36 -8.64 -2.31
CA VAL A 93 -7.25 -8.94 -1.16
C VAL A 93 -6.95 -10.31 -0.56
N TYR A 94 -6.97 -11.38 -1.36
CA TYR A 94 -6.72 -12.74 -0.87
C TYR A 94 -5.25 -12.97 -0.49
N PRO A 95 -4.25 -12.57 -1.30
CA PRO A 95 -2.86 -12.65 -0.91
C PRO A 95 -2.58 -11.95 0.42
N LEU A 96 -3.14 -10.77 0.65
CA LEU A 96 -2.95 -10.01 1.88
C LEU A 96 -3.52 -10.76 3.09
N LYS A 97 -4.74 -11.32 2.97
CA LYS A 97 -5.30 -12.16 4.02
C LYS A 97 -4.42 -13.36 4.34
N PHE A 98 -3.98 -14.07 3.30
CA PHE A 98 -3.09 -15.21 3.46
C PHE A 98 -1.80 -14.83 4.21
N LEU A 99 -1.18 -13.71 3.84
CA LEU A 99 0.02 -13.21 4.51
C LEU A 99 -0.24 -12.86 5.97
N MET A 100 -1.34 -12.16 6.29
CA MET A 100 -1.65 -11.81 7.68
C MET A 100 -1.97 -13.05 8.51
N THR A 101 -2.67 -14.04 7.95
CA THR A 101 -2.89 -15.33 8.63
C THR A 101 -1.58 -16.08 8.86
N MET A 102 -0.65 -16.03 7.90
CA MET A 102 0.68 -16.62 8.04
C MET A 102 1.52 -15.95 9.13
N LEU A 103 1.41 -14.63 9.29
CA LEU A 103 2.23 -13.89 10.25
C LEU A 103 1.64 -13.95 11.66
N ILE A 104 0.36 -13.60 11.80
CA ILE A 104 -0.30 -13.33 13.08
C ILE A 104 -1.58 -14.17 13.29
N GLY A 105 -1.83 -15.16 12.44
CA GLY A 105 -2.89 -16.14 12.68
C GLY A 105 -2.54 -17.11 13.82
N PRO A 106 -3.47 -18.02 14.17
CA PRO A 106 -3.28 -18.97 15.27
C PRO A 106 -2.02 -19.83 15.13
N ASP A 107 -1.65 -20.16 13.89
CA ASP A 107 -0.46 -20.92 13.52
C ASP A 107 0.63 -20.05 12.87
N GLY A 108 0.62 -18.76 13.20
CA GLY A 108 1.47 -17.76 12.58
C GLY A 108 2.93 -17.80 13.04
N ILE A 109 3.80 -17.26 12.19
CA ILE A 109 5.25 -17.20 12.40
C ILE A 109 5.59 -16.40 13.68
N PHE A 110 4.84 -15.35 14.00
CA PHE A 110 5.12 -14.52 15.18
C PHE A 110 4.88 -15.23 16.50
N PHE A 111 4.14 -16.35 16.49
CA PHE A 111 3.94 -17.22 17.65
C PHE A 111 4.89 -18.42 17.67
N GLY A 112 5.94 -18.40 16.84
CA GLY A 112 6.94 -19.48 16.75
C GLY A 112 6.41 -20.74 16.04
N ARG A 113 5.27 -20.66 15.36
CA ARG A 113 4.65 -21.77 14.65
C ARG A 113 5.00 -21.74 13.16
N ARG A 114 4.83 -22.88 12.50
CA ARG A 114 5.03 -23.01 11.06
C ARG A 114 3.65 -23.01 10.38
N PRO A 115 3.37 -22.05 9.50
CA PRO A 115 2.15 -22.03 8.72
C PRO A 115 2.03 -23.30 7.89
N ALA A 116 0.88 -23.97 7.95
CA ALA A 116 0.61 -25.13 7.09
C ALA A 116 0.58 -24.72 5.61
N GLY A 117 1.09 -25.58 4.72
CA GLY A 117 1.02 -25.37 3.28
C GLY A 117 2.11 -24.47 2.67
N VAL A 118 3.11 -24.05 3.45
CA VAL A 118 4.26 -23.31 2.93
C VAL A 118 5.56 -24.05 3.25
N GLU A 119 6.26 -24.46 2.20
CA GLU A 119 7.58 -25.05 2.33
C GLU A 119 8.65 -23.97 2.52
N LEU A 120 9.72 -24.30 3.26
CA LEU A 120 10.86 -23.40 3.46
C LEU A 120 11.48 -22.90 2.14
N ALA A 121 11.45 -23.73 1.10
CA ALA A 121 11.93 -23.38 -0.24
C ALA A 121 11.03 -22.35 -0.96
N GLN A 122 9.77 -22.21 -0.56
CA GLN A 122 8.79 -21.30 -1.18
C GLN A 122 8.83 -19.91 -0.53
N VAL A 123 9.42 -19.75 0.64
CA VAL A 123 9.41 -18.46 1.37
C VAL A 123 10.12 -17.33 0.61
N PRO A 124 11.27 -17.53 -0.06
CA PRO A 124 11.85 -16.49 -0.91
C PRO A 124 10.88 -16.02 -2.00
N TRP A 125 10.13 -16.94 -2.62
CA TRP A 125 9.14 -16.62 -3.64
C TRP A 125 7.94 -15.86 -3.09
N LEU A 126 7.52 -16.16 -1.86
CA LEU A 126 6.54 -15.33 -1.15
C LEU A 126 7.06 -13.90 -0.98
N MET A 127 8.31 -13.71 -0.55
CA MET A 127 8.90 -12.38 -0.42
C MET A 127 8.96 -11.63 -1.74
N VAL A 128 9.30 -12.31 -2.84
CA VAL A 128 9.27 -11.74 -4.19
C VAL A 128 7.85 -11.31 -4.57
N MET A 129 6.86 -12.19 -4.43
CA MET A 129 5.48 -11.92 -4.85
C MET A 129 4.83 -10.81 -4.01
N TYR A 130 4.96 -10.85 -2.69
CA TYR A 130 4.42 -9.84 -1.79
C TYR A 130 5.17 -8.51 -1.92
N GLY A 131 6.50 -8.56 -1.99
CA GLY A 131 7.34 -7.38 -2.18
C GLY A 131 7.07 -6.70 -3.52
N ALA A 132 6.94 -7.46 -4.61
CA ALA A 132 6.65 -6.92 -5.94
C ALA A 132 5.28 -6.25 -5.98
N GLY A 133 4.27 -6.84 -5.35
CA GLY A 133 2.95 -6.24 -5.19
C GLY A 133 2.94 -4.95 -4.42
N PHE A 134 3.58 -4.96 -3.26
CA PHE A 134 3.74 -3.79 -2.42
C PHE A 134 4.45 -2.68 -3.18
N ALA A 135 5.58 -3.00 -3.85
CA ALA A 135 6.29 -2.06 -4.70
C ALA A 135 5.41 -1.53 -5.83
N LEU A 136 4.65 -2.38 -6.52
CA LEU A 136 3.75 -1.98 -7.60
C LEU A 136 2.67 -1.02 -7.10
N LEU A 137 2.04 -1.30 -5.96
CA LEU A 137 1.04 -0.43 -5.36
C LEU A 137 1.60 0.98 -5.09
N PHE A 138 2.78 1.05 -4.46
CA PHE A 138 3.42 2.34 -4.17
C PHE A 138 4.00 3.02 -5.42
N LEU A 139 4.41 2.27 -6.45
CA LEU A 139 4.80 2.81 -7.75
C LEU A 139 3.60 3.45 -8.46
N LEU A 140 2.41 2.85 -8.39
CA LEU A 140 1.19 3.40 -8.99
C LEU A 140 0.74 4.66 -8.24
N LEU A 141 0.80 4.66 -6.90
CA LEU A 141 0.61 5.89 -6.11
C LEU A 141 1.66 6.96 -6.46
N ALA A 142 2.94 6.60 -6.58
CA ALA A 142 3.99 7.53 -6.99
C ALA A 142 3.73 8.09 -8.40
N ALA A 143 3.22 7.26 -9.32
CA ALA A 143 2.86 7.66 -10.67
C ALA A 143 1.68 8.66 -10.69
N LEU A 144 0.67 8.47 -9.82
CA LEU A 144 -0.40 9.46 -9.61
C LEU A 144 0.16 10.80 -9.10
N HIS A 145 1.05 10.78 -8.10
CA HIS A 145 1.71 11.99 -7.59
C HIS A 145 2.59 12.66 -8.64
N TRP A 146 3.31 11.89 -9.44
CA TRP A 146 4.12 12.40 -10.56
C TRP A 146 3.23 13.05 -11.61
N ARG A 147 2.11 12.42 -11.95
CA ARG A 147 1.16 12.94 -12.93
C ARG A 147 0.55 14.24 -12.43
N ALA A 148 0.11 14.28 -11.16
CA ALA A 148 -0.40 15.49 -10.55
C ALA A 148 0.62 16.63 -10.53
N LEU A 149 1.88 16.33 -10.21
CA LEU A 149 2.98 17.29 -10.29
C LEU A 149 3.17 17.82 -11.72
N SER A 150 3.10 16.95 -12.72
CA SER A 150 3.24 17.32 -14.14
C SER A 150 2.09 18.21 -14.63
N CYS A 151 0.87 17.95 -14.18
CA CYS A 151 -0.30 18.76 -14.52
C CYS A 151 -0.24 20.13 -13.81
N LEU A 152 -0.04 20.15 -12.50
CA LEU A 152 -0.10 21.38 -11.69
C LEU A 152 1.09 22.31 -11.95
N ARG A 153 2.25 21.80 -12.37
CA ARG A 153 3.36 22.63 -12.86
C ARG A 153 3.00 23.49 -14.06
N ARG A 154 2.02 23.08 -14.87
CA ARG A 154 1.57 23.83 -16.06
C ARG A 154 0.51 24.89 -15.73
N SER A 155 -0.06 24.85 -14.53
CA SER A 155 -1.20 25.67 -14.11
C SER A 155 -0.82 26.82 -13.17
N ASP A 156 0.47 27.17 -13.07
CA ASP A 156 1.01 28.21 -12.17
C ASP A 156 0.57 28.06 -10.71
N GLU A 157 0.55 26.82 -10.23
CA GLU A 157 0.15 26.49 -8.86
C GLU A 157 1.20 26.84 -7.81
N SER A 158 0.74 27.11 -6.59
CA SER A 158 1.61 27.52 -5.48
C SER A 158 2.80 26.57 -5.25
N ALA A 159 3.98 27.16 -5.03
CA ALA A 159 5.22 26.40 -4.77
C ALA A 159 5.07 25.42 -3.58
N ALA A 160 4.27 25.79 -2.58
CA ALA A 160 3.97 24.94 -1.43
C ALA A 160 3.21 23.65 -1.82
N ARG A 161 2.25 23.75 -2.74
CA ARG A 161 1.49 22.59 -3.23
C ARG A 161 2.35 21.65 -4.07
N LEU A 162 3.18 22.21 -4.94
CA LEU A 162 4.15 21.44 -5.74
C LEU A 162 5.21 20.78 -4.85
N ARG A 163 5.62 21.43 -3.75
CA ARG A 163 6.51 20.85 -2.74
C ARG A 163 5.85 19.65 -2.06
N ALA A 164 4.60 19.80 -1.60
CA ALA A 164 3.87 18.70 -0.96
C ALA A 164 3.79 17.47 -1.88
N LEU A 165 3.52 17.65 -3.18
CA LEU A 165 3.52 16.55 -4.15
C LEU A 165 4.87 15.83 -4.27
N ARG A 166 5.97 16.59 -4.34
CA ARG A 166 7.32 16.02 -4.41
C ARG A 166 7.65 15.21 -3.14
N VAL A 167 7.20 15.69 -1.98
CA VAL A 167 7.37 14.98 -0.69
C VAL A 167 6.56 13.68 -0.67
N SER A 168 5.27 13.73 -1.03
CA SER A 168 4.43 12.52 -1.09
C SER A 168 4.94 11.51 -2.11
N LEU A 169 5.44 11.97 -3.26
CA LEU A 169 6.09 11.12 -4.25
C LEU A 169 7.32 10.42 -3.67
N GLY A 170 8.22 11.15 -3.01
CA GLY A 170 9.40 10.56 -2.41
C GLY A 170 9.06 9.59 -1.27
N ALA A 171 8.01 9.86 -0.49
CA ALA A 171 7.52 8.92 0.51
C ALA A 171 7.04 7.60 -0.13
N CYS A 172 6.32 7.65 -1.25
CA CYS A 172 5.97 6.45 -2.01
C CYS A 172 7.22 5.68 -2.46
N LEU A 173 8.26 6.37 -2.93
CA LEU A 173 9.52 5.73 -3.34
C LEU A 173 10.30 5.11 -2.17
N VAL A 174 10.15 5.60 -0.94
CA VAL A 174 10.72 4.95 0.25
C VAL A 174 10.11 3.56 0.46
N TYR A 175 8.79 3.42 0.31
CA TYR A 175 8.13 2.11 0.35
C TYR A 175 8.63 1.16 -0.74
N VAL A 176 8.82 1.68 -1.96
CA VAL A 176 9.38 0.90 -3.08
C VAL A 176 10.81 0.44 -2.76
N ALA A 177 11.64 1.32 -2.21
CA ALA A 177 13.01 0.98 -1.83
C ALA A 177 13.07 -0.10 -0.75
N VAL A 178 12.20 0.00 0.27
CA VAL A 178 12.07 -1.03 1.33
C VAL A 178 11.72 -2.39 0.71
N ALA A 179 10.73 -2.44 -0.20
CA ALA A 179 10.36 -3.68 -0.86
C ALA A 179 11.48 -4.22 -1.75
N ALA A 180 12.18 -3.36 -2.50
CA ALA A 180 13.32 -3.77 -3.31
C ALA A 180 14.43 -4.38 -2.46
N ILE A 181 14.77 -3.77 -1.31
CA ILE A 181 15.75 -4.32 -0.37
C ILE A 181 15.30 -5.69 0.16
N SER A 182 14.02 -5.84 0.51
CA SER A 182 13.47 -7.11 0.95
C SER A 182 13.61 -8.21 -0.10
N ILE A 183 13.23 -7.92 -1.35
CA ILE A 183 13.33 -8.84 -2.49
C ILE A 183 14.79 -9.23 -2.75
N LEU A 184 15.70 -8.25 -2.76
CA LEU A 184 17.13 -8.49 -2.98
C LEU A 184 17.72 -9.37 -1.88
N LEU A 185 17.37 -9.14 -0.62
CA LEU A 185 17.80 -10.00 0.49
C LEU A 185 17.26 -11.42 0.33
N ALA A 186 15.99 -11.58 -0.02
CA ALA A 186 15.37 -12.88 -0.21
C ALA A 186 16.01 -13.70 -1.35
N LEU A 187 16.46 -13.04 -2.42
CA LEU A 187 17.06 -13.71 -3.59
C LEU A 187 18.57 -13.96 -3.47
N ALA A 188 19.31 -13.03 -2.85
CA ALA A 188 20.77 -13.07 -2.83
C ALA A 188 21.35 -13.79 -1.61
N GLY A 189 20.61 -13.86 -0.50
CA GLY A 189 21.16 -14.33 0.77
C GLY A 189 20.98 -15.85 1.01
N PRO A 190 21.86 -16.47 1.83
CA PRO A 190 21.63 -17.82 2.35
C PRO A 190 20.28 -17.93 3.07
N THR A 191 19.45 -18.89 2.66
CA THR A 191 18.03 -19.02 3.06
C THR A 191 17.79 -18.97 4.57
N ARG A 192 18.77 -19.39 5.38
CA ARG A 192 18.67 -19.52 6.85
C ARG A 192 18.43 -18.18 7.57
N TRP A 193 19.08 -17.11 7.13
CA TRP A 193 18.98 -15.78 7.76
C TRP A 193 18.42 -14.72 6.83
N ALA A 194 18.59 -14.90 5.52
CA ALA A 194 18.13 -13.95 4.51
C ALA A 194 16.62 -13.82 4.47
N VAL A 195 15.90 -14.93 4.69
CA VAL A 195 14.43 -14.98 4.67
C VAL A 195 13.81 -14.29 5.89
N PRO A 196 14.24 -14.56 7.14
CA PRO A 196 13.80 -13.77 8.28
C PRO A 196 14.17 -12.29 8.14
N ALA A 197 15.38 -12.00 7.66
CA ALA A 197 15.86 -10.63 7.48
C ALA A 197 15.02 -9.86 6.44
N SER A 198 14.64 -10.49 5.32
CA SER A 198 13.83 -9.84 4.27
C SER A 198 12.45 -9.42 4.80
N GLY A 199 11.81 -10.24 5.63
CA GLY A 199 10.56 -9.87 6.30
C GLY A 199 10.77 -8.75 7.33
N PHE A 200 11.87 -8.78 8.07
CA PHE A 200 12.17 -7.80 9.12
C PHE A 200 12.45 -6.39 8.57
N VAL A 201 12.87 -6.25 7.30
CA VAL A 201 13.03 -4.93 6.65
C VAL A 201 11.75 -4.10 6.73
N TYR A 202 10.57 -4.73 6.62
CA TYR A 202 9.29 -4.03 6.67
C TYR A 202 8.99 -3.41 8.04
N ALA A 203 9.56 -3.94 9.13
CA ALA A 203 9.43 -3.33 10.46
C ALA A 203 10.10 -1.95 10.55
N PHE A 204 11.07 -1.68 9.67
CA PHE A 204 11.78 -0.40 9.61
C PHE A 204 11.12 0.65 8.71
N ILE A 205 9.94 0.38 8.15
CA ILE A 205 9.19 1.36 7.35
C ILE A 205 9.01 2.68 8.10
N GLY A 206 8.65 2.61 9.39
CA GLY A 206 8.44 3.81 10.22
C GLY A 206 9.72 4.62 10.40
N VAL A 207 10.85 3.94 10.63
CA VAL A 207 12.17 4.58 10.73
C VAL A 207 12.59 5.19 9.40
N ALA A 208 12.39 4.46 8.30
CA ALA A 208 12.70 4.95 6.95
C ALA A 208 11.90 6.22 6.61
N HIS A 209 10.61 6.25 6.96
CA HIS A 209 9.76 7.44 6.80
C HIS A 209 10.19 8.58 7.71
N TYR A 210 10.51 8.31 8.97
CA TYR A 210 11.03 9.31 9.89
C TYR A 210 12.31 9.96 9.32
N LEU A 211 13.28 9.15 8.87
CA LEU A 211 14.51 9.66 8.27
C LEU A 211 14.25 10.45 6.99
N TYR A 212 13.32 9.98 6.14
CA TYR A 212 12.92 10.69 4.94
C TYR A 212 12.32 12.07 5.24
N HIS A 213 11.41 12.17 6.20
CA HIS A 213 10.74 13.42 6.54
C HIS A 213 11.63 14.36 7.38
N ALA A 214 12.41 13.84 8.32
CA ALA A 214 13.24 14.65 9.20
C ALA A 214 14.56 15.11 8.55
N VAL A 215 15.17 14.26 7.71
CA VAL A 215 16.53 14.52 7.20
C VAL A 215 16.54 14.86 5.71
N LEU A 216 15.88 14.07 4.87
CA LEU A 216 15.94 14.22 3.42
C LEU A 216 15.02 15.34 2.91
N THR A 217 13.79 15.44 3.44
CA THR A 217 12.80 16.41 2.98
C THR A 217 13.26 17.87 3.10
N PRO A 218 13.85 18.33 4.22
CA PRO A 218 14.34 19.71 4.33
C PRO A 218 15.49 20.03 3.36
N ARG A 219 16.32 19.03 3.03
CA ARG A 219 17.48 19.17 2.14
C ARG A 219 17.09 19.17 0.66
N LEU A 220 16.20 18.25 0.27
CA LEU A 220 15.77 18.08 -1.12
C LEU A 220 14.72 19.11 -1.52
N PHE A 221 13.87 19.52 -0.57
CA PHE A 221 12.78 20.46 -0.80
C PHE A 221 12.77 21.55 0.29
N PRO A 222 13.71 22.51 0.25
CA PRO A 222 13.73 23.61 1.20
C PRO A 222 12.46 24.46 1.07
N VAL A 223 11.99 25.00 2.20
CA VAL A 223 10.92 26.01 2.21
C VAL A 223 11.55 27.32 1.77
N ALA A 224 10.96 27.99 0.77
CA ALA A 224 11.43 29.31 0.38
C ALA A 224 11.30 30.26 1.58
N PRO A 225 12.32 31.11 1.87
CA PRO A 225 12.19 32.09 2.94
C PRO A 225 10.96 32.96 2.67
N THR A 226 10.11 33.12 3.69
CA THR A 226 9.03 34.09 3.64
C THR A 226 9.66 35.46 3.44
N ALA A 227 9.40 36.10 2.29
CA ALA A 227 9.83 37.48 2.08
C ALA A 227 9.23 38.35 3.22
N PRO A 228 10.02 39.26 3.82
CA PRO A 228 9.57 40.14 4.88
C PRO A 228 8.47 41.09 4.42
#